data_AF-A0A397UXN0-F1
#
_entry.id   AF-A0A397UXN0-F1
#
_cell.length_a   1.000
_cell.length_b   1.000
_cell.length_c   1.000
_cell.angle_alpha   90.00
_cell.angle_beta   90.00
_cell.angle_gamma   90.00
#
_symmetry.space_group_name_H-M   'P 1'
#
loop_
_entity.id
_entity.type
_entity.pdbx_description
1 polymer ?
#
loop_
_entity_poly.entity_id
_entity_poly.type
_entity_poly.pdbx_seq_one_letter_code
_entity_poly.pdbx_strand_id
1 'polypeptide(L)'
;MEEDNYKMLVKYLTDLSMPPEYDGIQTRKLKAQARYFFVQEGILYRKTKSETLSPLQVVQRRKVKLILDAIHESTIGGHMDLNRGDSRDPFMLFEIPGEDWDRKLDHFCRKLLELNTQKKSNAQILEAYYQMGTILAEKEWNDATKKKLNFYFWIEKRKSVWKISKRVYQLFNARGEEYLYLVEHINITILEKMYDEDFTDRLLPEAQIRRQDELYYSLDDSQELISPSKELCYD
;
A
#
# COMPACT_ATOMS: atom_id res chain seq x y z
N MET A 1 -3.48 16.03 0.77
CA MET A 1 -3.76 17.49 0.88
C MET A 1 -2.51 18.19 1.41
N GLU A 2 -2.14 19.34 0.85
CA GLU A 2 -1.02 20.15 1.38
C GLU A 2 -1.29 20.56 2.83
N GLU A 3 -0.22 20.63 3.65
CA GLU A 3 -0.32 20.87 5.09
C GLU A 3 -0.95 22.24 5.39
N ASP A 4 -0.56 23.27 4.64
CA ASP A 4 -1.07 24.61 4.80
C ASP A 4 -2.55 24.67 4.42
N ASN A 5 -2.94 24.03 3.31
CA ASN A 5 -4.35 23.98 2.93
C ASN A 5 -5.22 23.19 3.92
N TYR A 6 -4.69 22.12 4.54
CA TYR A 6 -5.38 21.39 5.60
C TYR A 6 -5.59 22.27 6.84
N LYS A 7 -4.53 22.92 7.33
CA LYS A 7 -4.59 23.82 8.50
C LYS A 7 -5.55 24.98 8.25
N MET A 8 -5.51 25.56 7.04
CA MET A 8 -6.40 26.67 6.67
C MET A 8 -7.86 26.23 6.56
N LEU A 9 -8.15 25.04 6.01
CA LEU A 9 -9.51 24.52 5.99
C LEU A 9 -10.04 24.20 7.38
N VAL A 10 -9.22 23.63 8.27
CA VAL A 10 -9.61 23.39 9.66
C VAL A 10 -9.90 24.71 10.37
N LYS A 11 -8.99 25.68 10.31
CA LYS A 11 -9.17 26.99 10.92
C LYS A 11 -10.41 27.72 10.40
N TYR A 12 -10.60 27.75 9.08
CA TYR A 12 -11.77 28.38 8.46
C TYR A 12 -13.08 27.70 8.85
N LEU A 13 -13.12 26.38 8.93
CA LEU A 13 -14.33 25.63 9.28
C LEU A 13 -14.64 25.63 10.78
N THR A 14 -13.63 25.84 11.64
CA THR A 14 -13.79 25.95 13.10
C THR A 14 -14.13 27.37 13.53
N ASP A 15 -13.37 28.36 13.06
CA ASP A 15 -13.47 29.75 13.56
C ASP A 15 -14.28 30.67 12.63
N LEU A 16 -14.64 30.19 11.43
CA LEU A 16 -15.23 31.01 10.35
C LEU A 16 -14.40 32.24 9.98
N SER A 17 -13.12 32.26 10.35
CA SER A 17 -12.18 33.34 10.09
C SER A 17 -11.34 33.06 8.85
N MET A 18 -11.15 34.09 8.03
CA MET A 18 -10.26 34.03 6.85
C MET A 18 -8.88 34.57 7.20
N PRO A 19 -7.79 34.01 6.64
CA PRO A 19 -6.48 34.61 6.79
C PRO A 19 -6.47 36.03 6.19
N PRO A 20 -5.91 37.03 6.88
CA PRO A 20 -5.88 38.40 6.40
C PRO A 20 -5.01 38.57 5.14
N GLU A 21 -4.10 37.63 4.91
CA GLU A 21 -3.17 37.59 3.77
C GLU A 21 -3.81 37.09 2.47
N TYR A 22 -5.04 36.55 2.53
CA TYR A 22 -5.68 35.96 1.36
C TYR A 22 -6.27 37.02 0.43
N ASP A 23 -5.94 36.91 -0.85
CA ASP A 23 -6.61 37.71 -1.88
C ASP A 23 -8.05 37.21 -2.16
N GLY A 24 -8.79 37.95 -2.97
CA GLY A 24 -10.17 37.61 -3.33
C GLY A 24 -10.32 36.28 -4.08
N ILE A 25 -9.28 35.83 -4.80
CA ILE A 25 -9.29 34.58 -5.57
C ILE A 25 -9.06 33.40 -4.63
N GLN A 26 -8.03 33.49 -3.77
CA GLN A 26 -7.72 32.51 -2.75
C GLN A 26 -8.88 32.33 -1.77
N THR A 27 -9.53 33.44 -1.41
CA THR A 27 -10.74 33.45 -0.57
C THR A 27 -11.87 32.64 -1.21
N ARG A 28 -12.15 32.87 -2.49
CA ARG A 28 -13.20 32.14 -3.24
C ARG A 28 -12.85 30.65 -3.36
N LYS A 29 -11.59 30.33 -3.63
CA LYS A 29 -11.10 28.95 -3.75
C LYS A 29 -11.27 28.17 -2.44
N LEU A 30 -10.87 28.76 -1.31
CA LEU A 30 -11.01 28.14 0.01
C LEU A 30 -12.49 27.93 0.37
N LYS A 31 -13.35 28.94 0.13
CA LYS A 31 -14.80 28.85 0.35
C LYS A 31 -15.44 27.75 -0.50
N ALA A 32 -15.04 27.62 -1.76
CA ALA A 32 -15.53 26.57 -2.64
C ALA A 32 -15.13 25.18 -2.13
N GLN A 33 -13.87 25.02 -1.67
CA GLN A 33 -13.39 23.77 -1.09
C GLN A 33 -14.12 23.42 0.21
N ALA A 34 -14.27 24.38 1.12
CA ALA A 34 -14.91 24.21 2.43
C ALA A 34 -16.33 23.63 2.35
N ARG A 35 -17.07 23.83 1.24
CA ARG A 35 -18.40 23.23 1.02
C ARG A 35 -18.38 21.71 1.09
N TYR A 36 -17.27 21.08 0.74
CA TYR A 36 -17.12 19.63 0.68
C TYR A 36 -16.54 19.01 1.95
N PHE A 37 -16.20 19.82 2.96
CA PHE A 37 -15.57 19.36 4.19
C PHE A 37 -16.31 19.85 5.42
N PHE A 38 -16.02 19.21 6.56
CA PHE A 38 -16.40 19.67 7.89
C PHE A 38 -15.31 19.27 8.88
N VAL A 39 -15.31 19.88 10.05
CA VAL A 39 -14.37 19.57 11.13
C VAL A 39 -15.13 18.94 12.27
N GLN A 40 -14.60 17.85 12.81
CA GLN A 40 -15.07 17.23 14.04
C GLN A 40 -13.85 16.94 14.90
N GLU A 41 -13.85 17.42 16.14
CA GLU A 41 -12.72 17.25 17.08
C GLU A 41 -11.35 17.71 16.53
N GLY A 42 -11.33 18.79 15.75
CA GLY A 42 -10.11 19.31 15.12
C GLY A 42 -9.60 18.48 13.93
N ILE A 43 -10.33 17.44 13.53
CA ILE A 43 -10.02 16.58 12.39
C ILE A 43 -10.89 16.97 11.20
N LEU A 44 -10.30 17.08 10.01
CA LEU A 44 -11.00 17.41 8.79
C LEU A 44 -11.61 16.15 8.16
N TYR A 45 -12.90 16.22 7.86
CA TYR A 45 -13.66 15.16 7.22
C TYR A 45 -14.28 15.66 5.91
N ARG A 46 -14.38 14.79 4.91
CA ARG A 46 -15.07 15.10 3.66
C ARG A 46 -16.53 14.68 3.75
N LYS A 47 -17.44 15.60 3.38
CA LYS A 47 -18.88 15.34 3.24
C LYS A 47 -19.11 14.40 2.05
N THR A 48 -19.77 13.28 2.29
CA THR A 48 -20.22 12.35 1.25
C THR A 48 -21.64 12.70 0.79
N LYS A 49 -21.93 12.50 -0.51
CA LYS A 49 -23.28 12.68 -1.08
C LYS A 49 -24.28 11.61 -0.64
N SER A 50 -23.78 10.52 -0.05
CA SER A 50 -24.55 9.41 0.49
C SER A 50 -24.54 9.53 2.00
N GLU A 51 -25.72 9.42 2.62
CA GLU A 51 -25.97 9.26 4.06
C GLU A 51 -25.40 7.93 4.59
N THR A 52 -24.18 7.57 4.18
CA THR A 52 -23.44 6.47 4.79
C THR A 52 -22.73 7.02 6.03
N LEU A 53 -23.01 6.39 7.17
CA LEU A 53 -22.71 6.74 8.56
C LEU A 53 -21.21 6.89 8.93
N SER A 54 -20.33 7.17 7.96
CA SER A 54 -18.88 7.22 8.21
C SER A 54 -18.22 8.28 7.33
N PRO A 55 -18.15 9.54 7.81
CA PRO A 55 -17.45 10.61 7.10
C PRO A 55 -15.97 10.26 6.86
N LEU A 56 -15.45 10.57 5.67
CA LEU A 56 -14.08 10.22 5.27
C LEU A 56 -13.06 11.15 5.93
N GLN A 57 -12.22 10.60 6.82
CA GLN A 57 -11.11 11.35 7.41
C GLN A 57 -10.09 11.74 6.34
N VAL A 58 -9.76 13.03 6.28
CA VAL A 58 -8.67 13.54 5.42
C VAL A 58 -7.35 13.22 6.11
N VAL A 59 -6.56 12.30 5.53
CA VAL A 59 -5.24 11.94 6.05
C VAL A 59 -4.22 13.04 5.69
N GLN A 60 -3.52 13.54 6.70
CA GLN A 60 -2.48 14.56 6.53
C GLN A 60 -1.25 14.00 5.81
N ARG A 61 -0.55 14.86 5.05
CA ARG A 61 0.73 14.54 4.39
C ARG A 61 1.77 13.94 5.34
N ARG A 62 1.81 14.39 6.60
CA ARG A 62 2.69 13.83 7.64
C ARG A 62 2.32 12.42 8.07
N LYS A 63 1.04 12.02 8.01
CA LYS A 63 0.64 10.62 8.27
C LYS A 63 1.01 9.70 7.11
N VAL A 64 0.98 10.19 5.86
CA VAL A 64 1.55 9.47 4.71
C VAL A 64 3.06 9.36 4.87
N LYS A 65 3.73 10.45 5.26
CA LYS A 65 5.15 10.43 5.59
C LYS A 65 5.46 9.48 6.75
N LEU A 66 4.65 9.39 7.80
CA LEU A 66 4.80 8.40 8.88
C LEU A 66 4.58 6.96 8.40
N ILE A 67 3.67 6.71 7.46
CA ILE A 67 3.53 5.38 6.83
C ILE A 67 4.79 5.06 6.01
N LEU A 68 5.37 6.05 5.33
CA LEU A 68 6.63 5.91 4.61
C LEU A 68 7.80 5.72 5.59
N ASP A 69 7.98 6.60 6.57
CA ASP A 69 9.01 6.59 7.63
C ASP A 69 8.94 5.30 8.48
N ALA A 70 7.76 4.71 8.64
CA ALA A 70 7.63 3.44 9.33
C ALA A 70 7.91 2.22 8.42
N ILE A 71 7.90 2.40 7.09
CA ILE A 71 8.58 1.49 6.14
C ILE A 71 10.11 1.71 6.21
N HIS A 72 10.58 2.90 6.61
CA HIS A 72 12.02 3.18 6.81
C HIS A 72 12.59 2.56 8.10
N GLU A 73 11.81 2.44 9.19
CA GLU A 73 12.30 1.91 10.47
C GLU A 73 12.39 0.38 10.55
N SER A 74 11.90 -0.36 9.56
CA SER A 74 12.29 -1.77 9.36
C SER A 74 13.73 -1.83 8.81
N THR A 75 14.67 -1.29 9.58
CA THR A 75 16.09 -1.44 9.39
C THR A 75 16.42 -2.90 9.73
N ILE A 76 16.24 -3.79 8.75
CA ILE A 76 16.93 -5.08 8.71
C ILE A 76 18.11 -4.93 7.72
N GLY A 77 18.87 -3.85 7.88
CA GLY A 77 20.21 -3.71 7.34
C GLY A 77 21.19 -3.86 8.48
N GLY A 78 21.68 -5.09 8.71
CA GLY A 78 22.78 -5.31 9.67
C GLY A 78 22.89 -6.70 10.29
N HIS A 79 21.89 -7.57 10.18
CA HIS A 79 22.01 -8.94 10.69
C HIS A 79 21.13 -9.93 9.91
N MET A 80 21.33 -10.01 8.59
CA MET A 80 21.06 -11.26 7.88
C MET A 80 22.17 -12.24 8.25
N ASP A 81 22.08 -12.75 9.48
CA ASP A 81 22.70 -14.01 9.82
C ASP A 81 22.03 -15.04 8.90
N LEU A 82 22.78 -15.55 7.94
CA LEU A 82 22.39 -16.66 7.06
C LEU A 82 22.19 -17.98 7.84
N ASN A 83 22.02 -17.91 9.15
CA ASN A 83 21.61 -19.02 9.99
C ASN A 83 20.10 -19.14 10.00
N ARG A 84 19.61 -19.79 8.93
CA ARG A 84 18.38 -20.58 8.91
C ARG A 84 18.26 -21.42 10.19
N GLY A 85 17.53 -20.91 11.17
CA GLY A 85 17.08 -21.66 12.34
C GLY A 85 15.56 -21.68 12.37
N ASP A 86 14.98 -22.78 11.87
CA ASP A 86 13.61 -23.25 12.13
C ASP A 86 12.45 -22.24 12.09
N SER A 87 12.14 -21.78 10.88
CA SER A 87 10.75 -21.56 10.46
C SER A 87 10.62 -22.08 9.03
N ARG A 88 10.26 -23.35 8.91
CA ARG A 88 9.82 -23.92 7.64
C ARG A 88 8.49 -23.29 7.28
N ASP A 89 8.50 -22.28 6.44
CA ASP A 89 7.73 -22.32 5.20
C ASP A 89 8.34 -21.33 4.19
N PRO A 90 9.22 -21.80 3.31
CA PRO A 90 9.70 -21.02 2.17
C PRO A 90 8.52 -20.63 1.28
N PHE A 91 8.48 -19.37 0.84
CA PHE A 91 7.77 -18.84 -0.34
C PHE A 91 7.01 -19.89 -1.16
N MET A 92 5.86 -20.36 -0.67
CA MET A 92 4.96 -21.12 -1.51
C MET A 92 4.08 -20.10 -2.22
N LEU A 93 4.58 -19.61 -3.36
CA LEU A 93 3.71 -19.52 -4.52
C LEU A 93 3.00 -20.88 -4.57
N PHE A 94 1.72 -20.93 -4.18
CA PHE A 94 0.91 -22.10 -4.44
C PHE A 94 0.79 -22.18 -5.95
N GLU A 95 1.79 -22.78 -6.60
CA GLU A 95 1.57 -23.45 -7.86
C GLU A 95 0.53 -24.52 -7.53
N ILE A 96 -0.74 -24.24 -7.82
CA ILE A 96 -1.68 -25.32 -8.04
C ILE A 96 -1.35 -25.78 -9.46
N PRO A 97 -0.48 -26.82 -9.63
CA PRO A 97 0.09 -27.14 -10.92
C PRO A 97 -1.03 -27.77 -11.75
N GLY A 98 -1.29 -27.23 -12.94
CA GLY A 98 -2.29 -27.77 -13.85
C GLY A 98 -3.76 -27.46 -13.54
N GLU A 99 -4.07 -26.58 -12.58
CA GLU A 99 -5.46 -26.11 -12.43
C GLU A 99 -5.82 -25.03 -13.45
N ASP A 100 -6.95 -25.26 -14.11
CA ASP A 100 -7.69 -24.28 -14.89
C ASP A 100 -7.80 -22.97 -14.09
N TRP A 101 -7.54 -21.85 -14.77
CA TRP A 101 -7.62 -20.50 -14.24
C TRP A 101 -8.89 -20.27 -13.42
N ASP A 102 -10.00 -20.84 -13.88
CA ASP A 102 -11.30 -20.71 -13.21
C ASP A 102 -11.32 -21.31 -11.81
N ARG A 103 -10.63 -22.43 -11.60
CA ARG A 103 -10.52 -23.08 -10.29
C ARG A 103 -9.64 -22.29 -9.35
N LYS A 104 -8.52 -21.75 -9.87
CA LYS A 104 -7.67 -20.85 -9.10
C LYS A 104 -8.47 -19.64 -8.63
N LEU A 105 -9.19 -18.97 -9.54
CA LEU A 105 -10.03 -17.83 -9.18
C LEU A 105 -11.10 -18.19 -8.14
N ASP A 106 -11.79 -19.33 -8.30
CA ASP A 106 -12.78 -19.82 -7.33
C ASP A 106 -12.16 -20.01 -5.94
N HIS A 107 -11.01 -20.67 -5.88
CA HIS A 107 -10.28 -20.92 -4.65
C HIS A 107 -9.93 -19.63 -3.90
N PHE A 108 -9.30 -18.66 -4.58
CA PHE A 108 -8.92 -17.40 -3.95
C PHE A 108 -10.11 -16.51 -3.61
N CYS A 109 -11.20 -16.55 -4.39
CA CYS A 109 -12.44 -15.89 -4.04
C CYS A 109 -13.01 -16.45 -2.72
N ARG A 110 -13.04 -17.78 -2.55
CA ARG A 110 -13.47 -18.40 -1.28
C ARG A 110 -12.55 -18.01 -0.13
N LYS A 111 -11.22 -18.06 -0.33
CA LYS A 111 -10.23 -17.62 0.66
C LYS A 111 -10.47 -16.17 1.10
N LEU A 112 -10.79 -15.27 0.18
CA LEU A 112 -11.17 -13.87 0.46
C LEU A 112 -12.54 -13.73 1.14
N LEU A 113 -13.51 -14.60 0.87
CA LEU A 113 -14.82 -14.58 1.53
C LEU A 113 -14.74 -15.10 2.97
N GLU A 114 -13.91 -16.10 3.21
CA GLU A 114 -13.64 -16.69 4.53
C GLU A 114 -12.65 -15.87 5.36
N LEU A 115 -12.03 -14.86 4.74
CA LEU A 115 -11.06 -13.97 5.36
C LEU A 115 -11.74 -13.09 6.41
N ASN A 116 -11.70 -13.58 7.65
CA ASN A 116 -12.04 -12.78 8.80
C ASN A 116 -10.87 -11.85 9.16
N THR A 117 -10.98 -10.59 8.74
CA THR A 117 -9.96 -9.56 8.97
C THR A 117 -9.71 -9.24 10.44
N GLN A 118 -10.57 -9.66 11.36
CA GLN A 118 -10.38 -9.49 12.81
C GLN A 118 -9.57 -10.64 13.45
N LYS A 119 -9.46 -11.79 12.79
CA LYS A 119 -8.80 -13.00 13.31
C LYS A 119 -7.50 -13.36 12.60
N LYS A 120 -7.20 -12.68 11.48
CA LYS A 120 -6.04 -12.94 10.64
C LYS A 120 -5.00 -11.85 10.81
N SER A 121 -3.72 -12.21 10.70
CA SER A 121 -2.65 -11.22 10.72
C SER A 121 -2.72 -10.34 9.48
N ASN A 122 -2.18 -9.12 9.56
CA ASN A 122 -2.11 -8.22 8.41
C ASN A 122 -1.41 -8.89 7.20
N ALA A 123 -0.31 -9.60 7.45
CA ALA A 123 0.43 -10.32 6.43
C ALA A 123 -0.44 -11.38 5.72
N GLN A 124 -1.21 -12.19 6.45
CA GLN A 124 -2.12 -13.19 5.85
C GLN A 124 -3.22 -12.54 5.00
N ILE A 125 -3.70 -11.36 5.42
CA ILE A 125 -4.69 -10.60 4.68
C ILE A 125 -4.05 -10.08 3.38
N LEU A 126 -2.89 -9.44 3.47
CA LEU A 126 -2.14 -8.93 2.32
C LEU A 126 -1.79 -10.06 1.35
N GLU A 127 -1.31 -11.20 1.84
CA GLU A 127 -0.95 -12.37 1.04
C GLU A 127 -2.13 -12.86 0.20
N ALA A 128 -3.34 -12.95 0.77
CA ALA A 128 -4.51 -13.39 0.01
C ALA A 128 -4.90 -12.40 -1.10
N TYR A 129 -4.79 -11.10 -0.83
CA TYR A 129 -5.00 -10.07 -1.85
C TYR A 129 -3.88 -10.04 -2.89
N TYR A 130 -2.64 -10.36 -2.50
CA TYR A 130 -1.51 -10.51 -3.40
C TYR A 130 -1.75 -11.67 -4.35
N GLN A 131 -2.08 -12.86 -3.84
CA GLN A 131 -2.39 -14.06 -4.62
C GLN A 131 -3.56 -13.83 -5.59
N MET A 132 -4.62 -13.16 -5.13
CA MET A 132 -5.72 -12.74 -6.00
C MET A 132 -5.21 -11.81 -7.11
N GLY A 133 -4.35 -10.85 -6.78
CA GLY A 133 -3.79 -9.93 -7.76
C GLY A 133 -2.83 -10.58 -8.76
N THR A 134 -2.04 -11.57 -8.35
CA THR A 134 -1.17 -12.36 -9.23
C THR A 134 -1.98 -13.06 -10.31
N ILE A 135 -3.06 -13.71 -9.89
CA ILE A 135 -4.05 -14.31 -10.79
C ILE A 135 -4.58 -13.23 -11.71
N LEU A 136 -5.20 -12.17 -11.20
CA LEU A 136 -5.79 -11.12 -12.05
C LEU A 136 -4.79 -10.50 -13.04
N ALA A 137 -3.50 -10.45 -12.69
CA ALA A 137 -2.42 -10.00 -13.56
C ALA A 137 -2.09 -10.98 -14.69
N GLU A 138 -2.16 -12.31 -14.47
CA GLU A 138 -2.03 -13.32 -15.54
C GLU A 138 -3.08 -13.14 -16.64
N LYS A 139 -4.23 -12.55 -16.32
CA LYS A 139 -5.30 -12.19 -17.28
C LYS A 139 -5.33 -10.70 -17.62
N GLU A 140 -4.24 -9.99 -17.37
CA GLU A 140 -4.04 -8.60 -17.75
C GLU A 140 -5.13 -7.66 -17.23
N TRP A 141 -5.76 -7.99 -16.10
CA TRP A 141 -6.81 -7.16 -15.50
C TRP A 141 -8.00 -6.87 -16.44
N ASN A 142 -8.31 -7.79 -17.36
CA ASN A 142 -9.32 -7.56 -18.39
C ASN A 142 -10.78 -7.56 -17.87
N ASP A 143 -11.69 -7.00 -18.67
CA ASP A 143 -13.11 -6.86 -18.30
C ASP A 143 -13.84 -8.21 -18.13
N ALA A 144 -13.44 -9.24 -18.88
CA ALA A 144 -14.01 -10.58 -18.72
C ALA A 144 -13.71 -11.16 -17.33
N THR A 145 -12.47 -10.98 -16.88
CA THR A 145 -12.00 -11.40 -15.55
C THR A 145 -12.68 -10.60 -14.45
N LYS A 146 -12.84 -9.28 -14.65
CA LYS A 146 -13.59 -8.42 -13.74
C LYS A 146 -15.05 -8.84 -13.61
N LYS A 147 -15.71 -9.16 -14.73
CA LYS A 147 -17.09 -9.71 -14.73
C LYS A 147 -17.14 -11.02 -13.95
N LYS A 148 -16.15 -11.89 -14.13
CA LYS A 148 -16.07 -13.16 -13.40
C LYS A 148 -15.92 -12.97 -11.89
N LEU A 149 -14.98 -12.14 -11.48
CA LEU A 149 -14.79 -11.76 -10.07
C LEU A 149 -16.07 -11.20 -9.45
N ASN A 150 -16.83 -10.40 -10.20
CA ASN A 150 -18.07 -9.79 -9.72
C ASN A 150 -19.17 -10.81 -9.35
N PHE A 151 -19.13 -12.04 -9.86
CA PHE A 151 -20.09 -13.08 -9.45
C PHE A 151 -19.86 -13.57 -8.02
N TYR A 152 -18.65 -13.44 -7.49
CA TYR A 152 -18.29 -13.92 -6.15
C TYR A 152 -18.62 -12.92 -5.05
N PHE A 153 -18.61 -11.63 -5.36
CA PHE A 153 -18.73 -10.57 -4.36
C PHE A 153 -20.02 -9.76 -4.54
N TRP A 154 -20.57 -9.36 -3.40
CA TRP A 154 -21.65 -8.38 -3.30
C TRP A 154 -21.25 -7.04 -3.93
N ILE A 155 -22.23 -6.30 -4.44
CA ILE A 155 -21.98 -5.13 -5.30
C ILE A 155 -21.12 -4.06 -4.62
N GLU A 156 -21.22 -3.95 -3.29
CA GLU A 156 -20.48 -3.02 -2.45
C GLU A 156 -19.00 -3.39 -2.36
N LYS A 157 -18.69 -4.69 -2.36
CA LYS A 157 -17.31 -5.20 -2.19
C LYS A 157 -16.55 -5.33 -3.50
N ARG A 158 -17.23 -5.46 -4.65
CA ARG A 158 -16.60 -5.67 -5.97
C ARG A 158 -15.48 -4.68 -6.29
N LYS A 159 -15.76 -3.38 -6.14
CA LYS A 159 -14.79 -2.31 -6.41
C LYS A 159 -13.60 -2.36 -5.46
N SER A 160 -13.89 -2.60 -4.18
CA SER A 160 -12.89 -2.69 -3.12
C SER A 160 -11.93 -3.85 -3.36
N VAL A 161 -12.46 -5.07 -3.58
CA VAL A 161 -11.66 -6.27 -3.81
C VAL A 161 -10.76 -6.11 -5.04
N TRP A 162 -11.33 -5.62 -6.14
CA TRP A 162 -10.56 -5.33 -7.36
C TRP A 162 -9.41 -4.35 -7.10
N LYS A 163 -9.73 -3.23 -6.43
CA LYS A 163 -8.77 -2.15 -6.16
C LYS A 163 -7.66 -2.60 -5.22
N ILE A 164 -8.01 -3.27 -4.11
CA ILE A 164 -7.04 -3.75 -3.13
C ILE A 164 -6.14 -4.81 -3.75
N SER A 165 -6.69 -5.81 -4.44
CA SER A 165 -5.89 -6.87 -5.09
C SER A 165 -4.89 -6.27 -6.07
N LYS A 166 -5.32 -5.29 -6.87
CA LYS A 166 -4.44 -4.58 -7.81
C LYS A 166 -3.32 -3.84 -7.09
N ARG A 167 -3.65 -3.08 -6.05
CA ARG A 167 -2.67 -2.26 -5.32
C ARG A 167 -1.68 -3.10 -4.54
N VAL A 168 -2.14 -4.16 -3.86
CA VAL A 168 -1.27 -5.10 -3.16
C VAL A 168 -0.32 -5.76 -4.15
N TYR A 169 -0.84 -6.32 -5.25
CA TYR A 169 0.00 -6.91 -6.30
C TYR A 169 1.04 -5.95 -6.84
N GLN A 170 0.63 -4.75 -7.28
CA GLN A 170 1.56 -3.78 -7.84
C GLN A 170 2.64 -3.35 -6.84
N LEU A 171 2.27 -3.13 -5.58
CA LEU A 171 3.18 -2.68 -4.54
C LEU A 171 4.24 -3.74 -4.22
N PHE A 172 3.83 -4.98 -3.93
CA PHE A 172 4.75 -6.03 -3.51
C PHE A 172 5.50 -6.64 -4.69
N ASN A 173 4.94 -6.61 -5.90
CA ASN A 173 5.70 -6.92 -7.12
C ASN A 173 6.80 -5.87 -7.38
N ALA A 174 6.54 -4.59 -7.07
CA ALA A 174 7.54 -3.53 -7.16
C ALA A 174 8.60 -3.60 -6.05
N ARG A 175 8.17 -3.82 -4.80
CA ARG A 175 9.03 -3.79 -3.60
C ARG A 175 9.83 -5.07 -3.36
N GLY A 176 9.22 -6.23 -3.60
CA GLY A 176 9.66 -7.56 -3.13
C GLY A 176 8.52 -8.28 -2.39
N GLU A 177 8.33 -9.58 -2.65
CA GLU A 177 7.26 -10.38 -2.04
C GLU A 177 7.50 -10.65 -0.56
N GLU A 178 8.77 -10.75 -0.16
CA GLU A 178 9.24 -10.91 1.22
C GLU A 178 8.69 -9.82 2.15
N TYR A 179 8.46 -8.63 1.62
CA TYR A 179 7.94 -7.49 2.36
C TYR A 179 6.45 -7.64 2.73
N LEU A 180 5.71 -8.59 2.15
CA LEU A 180 4.33 -8.89 2.59
C LEU A 180 4.25 -9.21 4.08
N TYR A 181 5.32 -9.78 4.64
CA TYR A 181 5.38 -10.24 6.03
C TYR A 181 6.13 -9.28 6.97
N LEU A 182 6.88 -8.34 6.41
CA LEU A 182 7.68 -7.37 7.17
C LEU A 182 6.98 -6.04 7.38
N VAL A 183 5.97 -5.74 6.57
CA VAL A 183 5.33 -4.43 6.60
C VAL A 183 4.24 -4.35 7.67
N GLU A 184 4.52 -3.60 8.73
CA GLU A 184 3.58 -3.36 9.83
C GLU A 184 2.55 -2.25 9.54
N HIS A 185 2.93 -1.27 8.71
CA HIS A 185 2.18 -0.01 8.56
C HIS A 185 1.30 0.07 7.31
N ILE A 186 1.44 -0.86 6.38
CA ILE A 186 0.57 -0.98 5.22
C ILE A 186 -0.44 -2.08 5.49
N ASN A 187 -1.73 -1.75 5.42
CA ASN A 187 -2.81 -2.72 5.45
C ASN A 187 -3.80 -2.44 4.33
N ILE A 188 -4.71 -3.38 4.09
CA ILE A 188 -5.70 -3.29 3.01
C ILE A 188 -6.60 -2.06 3.13
N THR A 189 -6.88 -1.57 4.34
CA THR A 189 -7.72 -0.38 4.55
C THR A 189 -7.01 0.89 4.11
N ILE A 190 -5.71 1.00 4.38
CA ILE A 190 -4.86 2.10 3.90
C ILE A 190 -4.79 2.03 2.37
N LEU A 191 -4.49 0.86 1.82
CA LEU A 191 -4.40 0.67 0.37
C LEU A 191 -5.74 0.87 -0.34
N GLU A 192 -6.87 0.60 0.30
CA GLU A 192 -8.19 0.89 -0.29
C GLU A 192 -8.47 2.39 -0.33
N LYS A 193 -8.20 3.09 0.78
CA LYS A 193 -8.57 4.49 0.99
C LYS A 193 -7.58 5.50 0.41
N MET A 194 -6.35 5.07 0.11
CA MET A 194 -5.32 5.92 -0.52
C MET A 194 -5.81 6.46 -1.88
N TYR A 195 -5.43 7.68 -2.23
CA TYR A 195 -5.71 8.26 -3.54
C TYR A 195 -4.96 7.51 -4.65
N ASP A 196 -5.44 7.57 -5.89
CA ASP A 196 -4.78 6.88 -7.00
C ASP A 196 -3.41 7.52 -7.31
N GLU A 197 -3.31 8.84 -7.16
CA GLU A 197 -2.08 9.62 -7.33
C GLU A 197 -1.07 9.33 -6.20
N ASP A 198 -1.53 9.27 -4.94
CA ASP A 198 -0.64 8.92 -3.82
C ASP A 198 -0.10 7.49 -3.95
N PHE A 199 -0.90 6.57 -4.50
CA PHE A 199 -0.44 5.21 -4.74
C PHE A 199 0.53 5.15 -5.94
N THR A 200 0.13 5.72 -7.08
CA THR A 200 0.84 5.55 -8.36
C THR A 200 2.06 6.45 -8.47
N ASP A 201 1.97 7.70 -8.01
CA ASP A 201 3.01 8.71 -8.22
C ASP A 201 3.97 8.82 -7.04
N ARG A 202 3.67 8.15 -5.91
CA ARG A 202 4.50 8.22 -4.70
C ARG A 202 4.86 6.86 -4.15
N LEU A 203 3.87 6.06 -3.74
CA LEU A 203 4.14 4.80 -3.06
C LEU A 203 4.84 3.80 -3.98
N LEU A 204 4.37 3.65 -5.23
CA LEU A 204 4.99 2.74 -6.19
C LEU A 204 6.42 3.13 -6.59
N PRO A 205 6.73 4.37 -6.99
CA PRO A 205 8.10 4.78 -7.29
C PRO A 205 9.04 4.61 -6.09
N GLU A 206 8.61 4.98 -4.88
CA GLU A 206 9.42 4.79 -3.68
C GLU A 206 9.72 3.30 -3.45
N ALA A 207 8.71 2.43 -3.56
CA ALA A 207 8.90 0.99 -3.43
C ALA A 207 9.91 0.42 -4.45
N GLN A 208 9.93 0.94 -5.68
CA GLN A 208 10.89 0.55 -6.72
C GLN A 208 12.30 1.05 -6.43
N ILE A 209 12.45 2.33 -6.07
CA ILE A 209 13.74 2.93 -5.72
C ILE A 209 14.38 2.15 -4.56
N ARG A 210 13.59 1.82 -3.54
CA ARG A 210 14.07 1.05 -2.38
C ARG A 210 14.60 -0.33 -2.76
N ARG A 211 13.87 -1.04 -3.61
CA ARG A 211 14.33 -2.34 -4.10
C ARG A 211 15.63 -2.21 -4.88
N GLN A 212 15.78 -1.15 -5.69
CA GLN A 212 17.02 -0.89 -6.43
C GLN A 212 18.18 -0.55 -5.49
N ASP A 213 17.95 0.28 -4.49
CA ASP A 213 18.97 0.63 -3.49
C ASP A 213 19.48 -0.63 -2.77
N GLU A 214 18.59 -1.49 -2.30
CA GLU A 214 18.97 -2.76 -1.62
C GLU A 214 19.74 -3.71 -2.54
N LEU A 215 19.34 -3.81 -3.80
CA LEU A 215 20.07 -4.59 -4.80
C LEU A 215 21.45 -3.97 -5.09
N TYR A 216 21.57 -2.65 -5.04
CA TYR A 216 22.84 -1.96 -5.25
C TYR A 216 23.81 -2.17 -4.08
N TYR A 217 23.35 -2.02 -2.84
CA TYR A 217 24.19 -2.24 -1.65
C TYR A 217 24.58 -3.71 -1.46
N SER A 218 23.72 -4.67 -1.81
CA SER A 218 24.09 -6.10 -1.75
C SER A 218 25.17 -6.50 -2.77
N LEU A 219 25.33 -5.74 -3.85
CA LEU A 219 26.38 -5.93 -4.86
C LEU A 219 27.73 -5.30 -4.45
N ASP A 220 27.71 -4.23 -3.66
CA ASP A 220 28.93 -3.56 -3.18
C ASP A 220 29.61 -4.40 -2.08
N ASP A 221 28.82 -4.95 -1.14
CA ASP A 221 29.31 -5.88 -0.10
C ASP A 221 29.90 -7.18 -0.68
N SER A 222 29.48 -7.59 -1.88
CA SER A 222 30.03 -8.77 -2.57
C SER A 222 31.26 -8.47 -3.43
N GLN A 223 31.60 -7.20 -3.68
CA GLN A 223 32.87 -6.81 -4.33
C GLN A 223 34.03 -6.67 -3.32
N GLU A 224 33.78 -6.35 -2.05
CA GLU A 224 34.86 -6.29 -1.04
C GLU A 224 35.46 -7.67 -0.68
N LEU A 225 34.77 -8.77 -1.00
CA LEU A 225 35.25 -10.13 -0.76
C LEU A 225 36.15 -10.70 -1.88
N ILE A 226 36.42 -9.93 -2.94
CA ILE A 226 37.36 -10.30 -4.01
C ILE A 226 38.55 -9.34 -4.00
N SER A 227 39.25 -9.26 -2.88
CA SER A 227 40.63 -8.75 -2.88
C SER A 227 41.58 -9.91 -3.21
N PRO A 228 42.46 -9.79 -4.22
CA PRO A 228 43.43 -10.83 -4.52
C PRO A 228 44.42 -10.94 -3.36
N SER A 229 44.56 -12.15 -2.83
CA SER A 229 45.65 -12.54 -1.96
C SER A 229 46.96 -12.01 -2.52
N LYS A 230 47.58 -11.04 -1.84
CA LYS A 230 48.97 -10.68 -2.09
C LYS A 230 49.79 -11.93 -1.86
N GLU A 231 50.29 -12.52 -2.94
CA GLU A 231 51.37 -13.50 -2.90
C GLU A 231 52.51 -12.87 -2.10
N LEU A 232 52.75 -13.44 -0.92
CA LEU A 232 54.00 -13.31 -0.21
C LEU A 232 55.06 -13.99 -1.08
N CYS A 233 55.80 -13.20 -1.86
CA CYS A 233 57.11 -13.62 -2.33
C CYS A 233 57.96 -13.92 -1.10
N TYR A 234 58.21 -15.20 -0.86
CA TYR A 234 59.38 -15.65 -0.13
C TYR A 234 60.41 -16.12 -1.15
N ASP A 235 61.60 -15.52 -1.00
CA ASP A 235 62.93 -15.82 -1.53
C ASP A 235 63.24 -15.56 -3.02
#